data_AF-A0A7W5MTL5-F1
#
_entry.id   AF-A0A7W5MTL5-F1
#
_cell.length_a   1.000
_cell.length_b   1.000
_cell.length_c   1.000
_cell.angle_alpha   90.00
_cell.angle_beta   90.00
_cell.angle_gamma   90.00
#
_symmetry.space_group_name_H-M   'P 1'
#
loop_
_entity.id
_entity.type
_entity.pdbx_description
1 polymer ?
#
loop_
_entity_poly.entity_id
_entity_poly.type
_entity_poly.pdbx_seq_one_letter_code
_entity_poly.pdbx_strand_id
1 'polypeptide(L)'
;MPRFPFAPVAACAMLLPSLATAQGLAPTQPTAPPSPADTMAPLDAPTYLAKAAAGDRFEIESSRLILAKSPSAKVASFARMMIADHTHSTARLTQAARQDGLAMPAPALDSTQAAALDGLRQAQGETAQNVYVAAQRDAHTAALALHRAYADKGDKPALRAAANAIAPVVARHADMLAQIGGQEAQAPDTSRGR
;
A
#
# COMPACT_ATOMS: atom_id res chain seq x y z
N MET A 1 54.76 -26.36 -7.37
CA MET A 1 55.37 -26.01 -6.07
C MET A 1 56.89 -26.17 -6.19
N PRO A 2 57.68 -25.14 -5.87
CA PRO A 2 59.04 -25.39 -5.41
C PRO A 2 59.30 -24.74 -4.05
N ARG A 3 59.83 -25.54 -3.13
CA ARG A 3 60.43 -25.13 -1.85
C ARG A 3 61.95 -25.09 -2.04
N PHE A 4 62.60 -24.08 -1.46
CA PHE A 4 64.03 -24.05 -1.17
C PHE A 4 64.29 -23.28 0.15
N PRO A 5 65.45 -23.47 0.82
CA PRO A 5 65.55 -23.73 2.26
C PRO A 5 66.09 -22.57 3.14
N PHE A 6 65.96 -22.77 4.47
CA PHE A 6 66.67 -22.11 5.57
C PHE A 6 68.21 -22.22 5.41
N ALA A 7 69.10 -21.30 5.83
CA ALA A 7 69.37 -20.66 7.14
C ALA A 7 70.59 -19.67 6.98
N PRO A 8 71.31 -19.13 8.01
CA PRO A 8 70.93 -18.40 9.24
C PRO A 8 71.84 -17.16 9.56
N VAL A 9 71.61 -16.56 10.74
CA VAL A 9 72.50 -15.75 11.63
C VAL A 9 72.95 -14.34 11.17
N ALA A 10 72.54 -13.31 11.93
CA ALA A 10 73.45 -12.53 12.78
C ALA A 10 72.71 -11.35 13.46
N ALA A 11 72.83 -11.31 14.79
CA ALA A 11 72.43 -10.21 15.64
C ALA A 11 73.35 -8.99 15.45
N CYS A 12 72.84 -7.77 15.62
CA CYS A 12 73.36 -6.80 16.60
C CYS A 12 72.59 -5.47 16.59
N ALA A 13 72.37 -4.98 17.81
CA ALA A 13 72.45 -3.58 18.24
C ALA A 13 71.48 -2.51 17.69
N MET A 14 70.61 -2.08 18.60
CA MET A 14 70.37 -0.69 19.03
C MET A 14 70.32 0.42 17.97
N LEU A 15 69.17 1.09 17.86
CA LEU A 15 68.97 2.48 18.32
C LEU A 15 67.53 2.91 18.03
N LEU A 16 66.83 3.44 19.03
CA LEU A 16 65.59 4.19 18.86
C LEU A 16 65.93 5.59 18.32
N PRO A 17 65.08 6.13 17.43
CA PRO A 17 64.47 7.41 17.75
C PRO A 17 62.96 7.45 17.47
N SER A 18 62.27 8.19 18.33
CA SER A 18 60.83 8.41 18.38
C SER A 18 60.20 8.81 17.04
N LEU A 19 59.17 8.08 16.61
CA LEU A 19 58.22 8.59 15.63
C LEU A 19 57.23 9.52 16.33
N ALA A 20 57.25 10.80 15.94
CA ALA A 20 56.15 11.71 16.19
C ALA A 20 54.96 11.29 15.31
N THR A 21 53.91 10.75 15.93
CA THR A 21 52.62 10.53 15.28
C THR A 21 51.91 11.87 15.12
N ALA A 22 51.86 12.40 13.90
CA ALA A 22 50.93 13.46 13.53
C ALA A 22 49.50 12.89 13.54
N GLN A 23 48.71 13.25 14.56
CA GLN A 23 47.28 12.94 14.60
C GLN A 23 46.54 13.84 13.60
N GLY A 24 46.13 13.28 12.47
CA GLY A 24 45.18 13.92 11.56
C GLY A 24 43.81 14.00 12.22
N LEU A 25 43.38 15.20 12.62
CA LEU A 25 42.00 15.48 12.98
C LEU A 25 41.17 15.50 11.69
N ALA A 26 40.40 14.43 11.46
CA ALA A 26 39.36 14.45 10.43
C ALA A 26 38.26 15.44 10.86
N PRO A 27 37.82 16.36 9.99
CA PRO A 27 36.71 17.25 10.31
C PRO A 27 35.42 16.42 10.41
N THR A 28 34.80 16.44 11.59
CA THR A 28 33.44 15.94 11.79
C THR A 28 32.49 16.83 10.99
N GLN A 29 31.97 16.32 9.87
CA GLN A 29 30.87 17.00 9.18
C GLN A 29 29.63 16.99 10.09
N PRO A 30 28.92 18.12 10.24
CA PRO A 30 27.64 18.13 10.93
C PRO A 30 26.65 17.29 10.11
N THR A 31 26.15 16.20 10.70
CA THR A 31 24.99 15.48 10.15
C THR A 31 23.83 16.46 10.08
N ALA A 32 23.32 16.71 8.87
CA ALA A 32 22.14 17.53 8.67
C ALA A 32 20.97 16.99 9.51
N PRO A 33 20.15 17.85 10.15
CA PRO A 33 18.97 17.40 10.87
C PRO A 33 18.03 16.65 9.91
N PRO A 34 17.34 15.60 10.38
CA PRO A 34 16.38 14.87 9.55
C PRO A 34 15.34 15.84 8.99
N SER A 35 14.98 15.67 7.73
CA SER A 35 13.96 16.51 7.10
C SER A 35 12.60 16.19 7.74
N PRO A 36 11.66 17.15 7.83
CA PRO A 36 10.33 16.90 8.42
C PRO A 36 9.52 15.77 7.74
N ALA A 37 9.97 15.26 6.58
CA ALA A 37 9.45 14.06 5.93
C ALA A 37 9.85 12.73 6.62
N ASP A 38 10.88 12.75 7.47
CA ASP A 38 11.35 11.59 8.25
C ASP A 38 10.58 11.42 9.57
N THR A 39 9.69 12.35 9.92
CA THR A 39 9.03 12.42 11.24
C THR A 39 7.65 11.74 11.29
N MET A 40 7.12 11.24 10.16
CA MET A 40 5.91 10.41 10.23
C MET A 40 6.29 9.02 10.76
N ALA A 41 5.86 8.75 12.00
CA ALA A 41 5.98 7.43 12.60
C ALA A 41 5.45 6.36 11.62
N PRO A 42 6.17 5.23 11.47
CA PRO A 42 5.70 4.12 10.66
C PRO A 42 4.29 3.70 11.06
N LEU A 43 3.43 3.40 10.07
CA LEU A 43 2.12 2.83 10.34
C LEU A 43 2.31 1.44 10.99
N ASP A 44 1.83 1.25 12.22
CA ASP A 44 1.95 -0.04 12.89
C ASP A 44 1.05 -1.12 12.26
N ALA A 45 1.44 -2.38 12.44
CA ALA A 45 0.73 -3.52 11.85
C ALA A 45 -0.75 -3.63 12.27
N PRO A 46 -1.13 -3.48 13.56
CA PRO A 46 -2.54 -3.53 13.96
C PRO A 46 -3.40 -2.46 13.28
N THR A 47 -2.90 -1.22 13.21
CA THR A 47 -3.61 -0.10 12.55
C THR A 47 -3.71 -0.33 11.04
N TYR A 48 -2.64 -0.82 10.42
CA TYR A 48 -2.64 -1.20 9.01
C TYR A 48 -3.70 -2.26 8.71
N LEU A 49 -3.70 -3.37 9.47
CA LEU A 49 -4.66 -4.45 9.32
C LEU A 49 -6.10 -3.99 9.54
N ALA A 50 -6.34 -3.17 10.56
CA ALA A 50 -7.68 -2.64 10.84
C ALA A 50 -8.21 -1.79 9.66
N LYS A 51 -7.38 -0.88 9.14
CA LYS A 51 -7.76 -0.03 8.00
C LYS A 51 -7.96 -0.84 6.72
N ALA A 52 -7.08 -1.79 6.44
CA ALA A 52 -7.20 -2.65 5.26
C ALA A 52 -8.44 -3.55 5.33
N ALA A 53 -8.73 -4.12 6.51
CA ALA A 53 -9.93 -4.92 6.74
C ALA A 53 -11.22 -4.11 6.54
N ALA A 54 -11.25 -2.88 7.04
CA ALA A 54 -12.37 -1.96 6.87
C ALA A 54 -12.57 -1.59 5.39
N GLY A 55 -11.48 -1.27 4.68
CA GLY A 55 -11.47 -0.97 3.24
C GLY A 55 -12.02 -2.12 2.40
N ASP A 56 -11.45 -3.32 2.54
CA ASP A 56 -11.92 -4.51 1.81
C ASP A 56 -13.40 -4.79 2.08
N ARG A 57 -13.85 -4.66 3.34
CA ARG A 57 -15.27 -4.83 3.69
C ARG A 57 -16.14 -3.80 2.98
N PHE A 58 -15.78 -2.53 3.03
CA PHE A 58 -16.50 -1.44 2.37
C PHE A 58 -16.62 -1.69 0.86
N GLU A 59 -15.52 -2.04 0.20
CA GLU A 59 -15.46 -2.22 -1.25
C GLU A 59 -16.25 -3.45 -1.70
N ILE A 60 -16.24 -4.53 -0.92
CA ILE A 60 -17.06 -5.72 -1.16
C ILE A 60 -18.56 -5.40 -0.97
N GLU A 61 -18.94 -4.77 0.15
CA GLU A 61 -20.35 -4.48 0.45
C GLU A 61 -20.96 -3.49 -0.56
N SER A 62 -20.25 -2.40 -0.88
CA SER A 62 -20.71 -1.42 -1.87
C SER A 62 -20.83 -2.04 -3.27
N SER A 63 -19.89 -2.92 -3.65
CA SER A 63 -19.92 -3.61 -4.93
C SER A 63 -21.06 -4.63 -5.03
N ARG A 64 -21.44 -5.28 -3.92
CA ARG A 64 -22.65 -6.12 -3.90
C ARG A 64 -23.92 -5.29 -4.05
N LEU A 65 -23.99 -4.13 -3.41
CA LEU A 65 -25.16 -3.23 -3.52
C LEU A 65 -25.36 -2.71 -4.95
N ILE A 66 -24.29 -2.25 -5.62
CA ILE A 66 -24.43 -1.65 -6.94
C ILE A 66 -24.92 -2.64 -8.02
N LEU A 67 -24.65 -3.93 -7.85
CA LEU A 67 -25.13 -4.98 -8.76
C LEU A 67 -26.65 -5.07 -8.86
N ALA A 68 -27.38 -4.68 -7.81
CA ALA A 68 -28.85 -4.64 -7.81
C ALA A 68 -29.41 -3.25 -8.15
N LYS A 69 -28.55 -2.23 -8.23
CA LYS A 69 -28.96 -0.82 -8.30
C LYS A 69 -28.66 -0.13 -9.62
N SER A 70 -27.73 -0.69 -10.39
CA SER A 70 -27.26 -0.11 -11.65
C SER A 70 -27.67 -0.97 -12.85
N PRO A 71 -28.23 -0.37 -13.92
CA PRO A 71 -28.38 -1.06 -15.21
C PRO A 71 -27.08 -1.15 -16.03
N SER A 72 -25.98 -0.52 -15.60
CA SER A 72 -24.74 -0.41 -16.37
C SER A 72 -23.92 -1.72 -16.32
N ALA A 73 -23.79 -2.38 -17.48
CA ALA A 73 -22.98 -3.60 -17.62
C ALA A 73 -21.50 -3.37 -17.25
N LYS A 74 -20.98 -2.17 -17.51
CA LYS A 74 -19.61 -1.78 -17.17
C LYS A 74 -19.42 -1.70 -15.66
N VAL A 75 -20.34 -1.02 -14.97
CA VAL A 75 -20.34 -0.94 -13.49
C VAL A 75 -20.51 -2.33 -12.88
N ALA A 76 -21.38 -3.18 -13.45
CA ALA A 76 -21.54 -4.55 -12.96
C ALA A 76 -20.28 -5.41 -13.15
N SER A 77 -19.56 -5.25 -14.26
CA SER A 77 -18.29 -5.93 -14.48
C SER A 77 -17.22 -5.48 -13.49
N PHE A 78 -17.11 -4.18 -13.26
CA PHE A 78 -16.19 -3.61 -12.28
C PHE A 78 -16.51 -4.12 -10.86
N ALA A 79 -17.77 -4.05 -10.45
CA ALA A 79 -18.22 -4.50 -9.13
C ALA A 79 -17.93 -5.99 -8.86
N ARG A 80 -18.09 -6.87 -9.88
CA ARG A 80 -17.72 -8.29 -9.73
C ARG A 80 -16.21 -8.48 -9.53
N MET A 81 -15.39 -7.74 -10.28
CA MET A 81 -13.94 -7.76 -10.09
C MET A 81 -13.56 -7.26 -8.70
N MET A 82 -14.16 -6.16 -8.23
CA MET A 82 -13.96 -5.63 -6.87
C MET A 82 -14.25 -6.67 -5.80
N ILE A 83 -15.38 -7.38 -5.88
CA ILE A 83 -15.72 -8.43 -4.91
C ILE A 83 -14.64 -9.52 -4.89
N ALA A 84 -14.19 -9.98 -6.06
CA ALA A 84 -13.19 -11.04 -6.16
C ALA A 84 -11.82 -10.60 -5.63
N ASP A 85 -11.30 -9.47 -6.13
CA ASP A 85 -9.96 -8.99 -5.81
C ASP A 85 -9.82 -8.60 -4.35
N HIS A 86 -10.85 -7.97 -3.74
CA HIS A 86 -10.82 -7.61 -2.33
C HIS A 86 -11.02 -8.81 -1.40
N THR A 87 -11.80 -9.82 -1.82
CA THR A 87 -11.84 -11.10 -1.08
C THR A 87 -10.47 -11.76 -1.05
N HIS A 88 -9.75 -11.74 -2.18
CA HIS A 88 -8.39 -12.26 -2.26
C HIS A 88 -7.38 -11.41 -1.48
N SER A 89 -7.53 -10.07 -1.47
CA SER A 89 -6.76 -9.15 -0.62
C SER A 89 -6.91 -9.52 0.86
N THR A 90 -8.14 -9.66 1.36
CA THR A 90 -8.42 -10.06 2.75
C THR A 90 -7.78 -11.40 3.09
N ALA A 91 -7.88 -12.40 2.20
CA ALA A 91 -7.26 -13.71 2.40
C ALA A 91 -5.72 -13.61 2.48
N ARG A 92 -5.10 -12.83 1.59
CA ARG A 92 -3.65 -12.58 1.58
C ARG A 92 -3.19 -11.90 2.86
N LEU A 93 -3.90 -10.85 3.29
CA LEU A 93 -3.59 -10.14 4.54
C LEU A 93 -3.76 -11.03 5.76
N THR A 94 -4.80 -11.85 5.79
CA THR A 94 -5.01 -12.83 6.87
C THR A 94 -3.86 -13.82 6.97
N GLN A 95 -3.40 -14.34 5.84
CA GLN A 95 -2.27 -15.27 5.81
C GLN A 95 -0.95 -14.59 6.23
N ALA A 96 -0.69 -13.38 5.73
CA ALA A 96 0.50 -12.61 6.08
C ALA A 96 0.51 -12.22 7.57
N ALA A 97 -0.63 -11.79 8.11
CA ALA A 97 -0.78 -11.50 9.54
C ALA A 97 -0.39 -12.72 10.39
N ARG A 98 -0.89 -13.92 10.04
CA ARG A 98 -0.55 -15.16 10.75
C ARG A 98 0.95 -15.47 10.69
N GLN A 99 1.59 -15.27 9.54
CA GLN A 99 3.03 -15.46 9.37
C GLN A 99 3.85 -14.50 10.25
N ASP A 100 3.34 -13.29 10.47
CA ASP A 100 3.94 -12.29 11.34
C ASP A 100 3.50 -12.40 12.82
N GLY A 101 2.80 -13.49 13.19
CA GLY A 101 2.35 -13.75 14.57
C GLY A 101 1.19 -12.88 15.04
N LEU A 102 0.41 -12.33 14.10
CA LEU A 102 -0.76 -11.48 14.34
C LEU A 102 -2.05 -12.17 13.91
N ALA A 103 -3.18 -11.61 14.32
CA ALA A 103 -4.50 -11.98 13.83
C ALA A 103 -5.09 -10.85 12.97
N MET A 104 -5.86 -11.22 11.95
CA MET A 104 -6.67 -10.26 11.21
C MET A 104 -7.81 -9.78 12.13
N PRO A 105 -7.95 -8.47 12.37
CA PRO A 105 -9.05 -7.95 13.18
C PRO A 105 -10.39 -8.13 12.48
N ALA A 106 -11.48 -8.12 13.26
CA ALA A 106 -12.81 -8.04 12.69
C ALA A 106 -12.96 -6.71 11.94
N PRO A 107 -13.46 -6.72 10.68
CA PRO A 107 -13.54 -5.50 9.89
C PRO A 107 -14.63 -4.56 10.45
N ALA A 108 -14.23 -3.36 10.85
CA ALA A 108 -15.12 -2.32 11.36
C ALA A 108 -15.11 -1.11 10.41
N LEU A 109 -16.27 -0.75 9.87
CA LEU A 109 -16.41 0.42 9.01
C LEU A 109 -16.26 1.69 9.82
N ASP A 110 -15.58 2.69 9.25
CA ASP A 110 -15.63 4.05 9.78
C ASP A 110 -16.95 4.75 9.42
N SER A 111 -17.17 5.94 9.98
CA SER A 111 -18.40 6.72 9.76
C SER A 111 -18.57 7.14 8.30
N THR A 112 -17.49 7.43 7.57
CA THR A 112 -17.52 7.82 6.17
C THR A 112 -17.92 6.64 5.29
N GLN A 113 -17.33 5.47 5.51
CA GLN A 113 -17.65 4.22 4.82
C GLN A 113 -19.10 3.79 5.08
N ALA A 114 -19.55 3.87 6.34
CA ALA A 114 -20.93 3.56 6.71
C ALA A 114 -21.92 4.50 6.00
N ALA A 115 -21.67 5.82 6.03
CA ALA A 115 -22.51 6.80 5.37
C ALA A 115 -22.55 6.61 3.84
N ALA A 116 -21.43 6.25 3.22
CA ALA A 116 -21.37 5.95 1.78
C ALA A 116 -22.23 4.72 1.42
N LEU A 117 -22.21 3.67 2.23
CA LEU A 117 -23.10 2.51 2.05
C LEU A 117 -24.57 2.88 2.21
N ASP A 118 -24.91 3.72 3.19
CA ASP A 118 -26.28 4.19 3.39
C ASP A 118 -26.77 5.04 2.22
N GLY A 119 -25.95 5.97 1.73
CA GLY A 119 -26.25 6.73 0.52
C GLY A 119 -26.49 5.82 -0.68
N LEU A 120 -25.64 4.80 -0.87
CA LEU A 120 -25.80 3.84 -1.95
C LEU A 120 -27.07 2.99 -1.79
N ARG A 121 -27.46 2.62 -0.56
CA ARG A 121 -28.72 1.91 -0.26
C ARG A 121 -29.95 2.70 -0.69
N GLN A 122 -29.93 4.03 -0.60
CA GLN A 122 -31.04 4.90 -0.99
C GLN A 122 -31.04 5.29 -2.48
N ALA A 123 -29.90 5.14 -3.17
CA ALA A 123 -29.79 5.48 -4.59
C ALA A 123 -30.24 4.33 -5.51
N GLN A 124 -30.63 4.69 -6.75
CA GLN A 124 -30.97 3.76 -7.84
C GLN A 124 -30.50 4.35 -9.19
N GLY A 125 -30.33 3.50 -10.20
CA GLY A 125 -30.04 3.92 -11.58
C GLY A 125 -28.73 4.67 -11.69
N GLU A 126 -28.72 5.74 -12.48
CA GLU A 126 -27.55 6.60 -12.68
C GLU A 126 -27.07 7.27 -11.38
N THR A 127 -27.99 7.67 -10.49
CA THR A 127 -27.61 8.22 -9.18
C THR A 127 -26.82 7.19 -8.36
N ALA A 128 -27.22 5.92 -8.38
CA ALA A 128 -26.46 4.87 -7.70
C ALA A 128 -25.07 4.65 -8.32
N GLN A 129 -24.97 4.73 -9.65
CA GLN A 129 -23.68 4.64 -10.36
C GLN A 129 -22.74 5.75 -9.93
N ASN A 130 -23.22 7.00 -9.93
CA ASN A 130 -22.42 8.16 -9.54
C ASN A 130 -21.97 8.09 -8.08
N VAL A 131 -22.87 7.74 -7.15
CA VAL A 131 -22.52 7.55 -5.73
C VAL A 131 -21.49 6.44 -5.55
N TYR A 132 -21.66 5.31 -6.24
CA TYR A 132 -20.73 4.18 -6.17
C TYR A 132 -19.35 4.56 -6.73
N VAL A 133 -19.28 5.14 -7.92
CA VAL A 133 -18.00 5.50 -8.57
C VAL A 133 -17.25 6.55 -7.76
N ALA A 134 -17.94 7.55 -7.20
CA ALA A 134 -17.33 8.55 -6.33
C ALA A 134 -16.73 7.90 -5.07
N ALA A 135 -17.52 7.10 -4.34
CA ALA A 135 -17.05 6.46 -3.12
C ALA A 135 -15.91 5.47 -3.37
N GLN A 136 -15.92 4.78 -4.51
CA GLN A 136 -14.84 3.89 -4.92
C GLN A 136 -13.54 4.65 -5.23
N ARG A 137 -13.59 5.84 -5.85
CA ARG A 137 -12.38 6.65 -6.10
C ARG A 137 -11.70 7.09 -4.81
N ASP A 138 -12.49 7.52 -3.83
CA ASP A 138 -11.99 7.92 -2.53
C ASP A 138 -11.37 6.72 -1.79
N ALA A 139 -12.06 5.58 -1.79
CA ALA A 139 -11.58 4.35 -1.17
C ALA A 139 -10.25 3.86 -1.79
N HIS A 140 -10.13 3.83 -3.11
CA HIS A 140 -8.91 3.39 -3.79
C HIS A 140 -7.74 4.35 -3.58
N THR A 141 -8.00 5.65 -3.51
CA THR A 141 -6.96 6.65 -3.19
C THR A 141 -6.41 6.40 -1.79
N ALA A 142 -7.28 6.21 -0.80
CA ALA A 142 -6.89 5.89 0.57
C ALA A 142 -6.18 4.54 0.68
N ALA A 143 -6.69 3.49 0.02
CA ALA A 143 -6.12 2.15 0.04
C ALA A 143 -4.74 2.12 -0.62
N LEU A 144 -4.55 2.80 -1.76
CA LEU A 144 -3.25 2.85 -2.43
C LEU A 144 -2.20 3.53 -1.55
N ALA A 145 -2.57 4.64 -0.90
CA ALA A 145 -1.70 5.31 0.07
C ALA A 145 -1.36 4.39 1.25
N LEU A 146 -2.36 3.71 1.81
CA LEU A 146 -2.21 2.76 2.92
C LEU A 146 -1.24 1.62 2.57
N HIS A 147 -1.45 0.94 1.44
CA HIS A 147 -0.63 -0.19 1.01
C HIS A 147 0.80 0.25 0.69
N ARG A 148 0.99 1.39 0.01
CA ARG A 148 2.33 1.90 -0.29
C ARG A 148 3.09 2.29 0.98
N ALA A 149 2.44 2.98 1.90
CA ALA A 149 3.06 3.39 3.16
C ALA A 149 3.51 2.17 3.98
N TYR A 150 2.66 1.15 4.10
CA TYR A 150 3.01 -0.06 4.85
C TYR A 150 4.05 -0.92 4.12
N ALA A 151 3.99 -1.01 2.79
CA ALA A 151 5.02 -1.69 1.99
C ALA A 151 6.42 -1.08 2.20
N ASP A 152 6.50 0.24 2.22
CA ASP A 152 7.74 1.01 2.36
C ASP A 152 8.30 0.94 3.79
N LYS A 153 7.49 1.31 4.80
CA LYS A 153 7.95 1.53 6.17
C LYS A 153 7.42 0.54 7.21
N GLY A 154 6.63 -0.46 6.80
CA GLY A 154 6.01 -1.41 7.73
C GLY A 154 7.03 -2.20 8.56
N ASP A 155 6.59 -2.64 9.74
CA ASP A 155 7.42 -3.34 10.73
C ASP A 155 7.35 -4.87 10.62
N LYS A 156 6.40 -5.40 9.85
CA LYS A 156 6.14 -6.84 9.72
C LYS A 156 6.44 -7.36 8.32
N PRO A 157 7.45 -8.22 8.13
CA PRO A 157 7.94 -8.62 6.81
C PRO A 157 6.88 -9.26 5.90
N ALA A 158 6.04 -10.17 6.39
CA ALA A 158 5.04 -10.82 5.54
C ALA A 158 3.93 -9.84 5.14
N LEU A 159 3.51 -8.95 6.04
CA LEU A 159 2.54 -7.90 5.74
C LEU A 159 3.09 -6.85 4.77
N ARG A 160 4.38 -6.49 4.84
CA ARG A 160 5.02 -5.66 3.81
C ARG A 160 4.98 -6.31 2.43
N ALA A 161 5.25 -7.61 2.37
CA ALA A 161 5.20 -8.37 1.12
C ALA A 161 3.76 -8.44 0.58
N ALA A 162 2.77 -8.65 1.45
CA ALA A 162 1.36 -8.58 1.09
C ALA A 162 0.96 -7.20 0.55
N ALA A 163 1.34 -6.13 1.26
CA ALA A 163 1.06 -4.76 0.87
C ALA A 163 1.65 -4.41 -0.50
N ASN A 164 2.90 -4.79 -0.76
CA ASN A 164 3.56 -4.62 -2.05
C ASN A 164 2.82 -5.32 -3.20
N ALA A 165 2.25 -6.49 -2.94
CA ALA A 165 1.52 -7.24 -3.97
C ALA A 165 0.09 -6.74 -4.19
N ILE A 166 -0.54 -6.12 -3.20
CA ILE A 166 -1.90 -5.57 -3.29
C ILE A 166 -1.89 -4.19 -3.98
N ALA A 167 -0.90 -3.34 -3.68
CA ALA A 167 -0.79 -1.99 -4.23
C ALA A 167 -0.99 -1.87 -5.76
N PRO A 168 -0.37 -2.70 -6.62
CA PRO A 168 -0.59 -2.62 -8.07
C PRO A 168 -2.01 -3.02 -8.51
N VAL A 169 -2.71 -3.87 -7.75
CA VAL A 169 -4.11 -4.23 -8.02
C VAL A 169 -5.02 -3.03 -7.75
N VAL A 170 -4.85 -2.37 -6.59
CA VAL A 170 -5.58 -1.16 -6.23
C VAL A 170 -5.33 -0.03 -7.24
N ALA A 171 -4.08 0.14 -7.69
CA ALA A 171 -3.76 1.13 -8.72
C ALA A 171 -4.51 0.85 -10.04
N ARG A 172 -4.54 -0.41 -10.49
CA ARG A 172 -5.29 -0.80 -11.70
C ARG A 172 -6.78 -0.50 -11.56
N HIS A 173 -7.38 -0.76 -10.40
CA HIS A 173 -8.79 -0.46 -10.17
C HIS A 173 -9.06 1.06 -10.21
N ALA A 174 -8.17 1.88 -9.65
CA ALA A 174 -8.26 3.34 -9.73
C ALA A 174 -8.25 3.83 -11.19
N ASP A 175 -7.38 3.26 -12.04
CA ASP A 175 -7.35 3.57 -13.47
C ASP A 175 -8.66 3.20 -14.17
N MET A 176 -9.24 2.05 -13.82
CA MET A 176 -10.54 1.62 -14.35
C MET A 176 -11.69 2.56 -13.92
N LEU A 177 -11.68 3.06 -12.68
CA LEU A 177 -12.66 4.05 -12.20
C LEU A 177 -12.58 5.39 -12.93
N ALA A 178 -11.38 5.83 -13.34
CA ALA A 178 -11.23 7.01 -14.20
C ALA A 178 -11.93 6.80 -15.56
N GLN A 179 -11.85 5.60 -16.12
CA GLN A 179 -12.49 5.25 -17.39
C GLN A 179 -14.02 5.08 -17.28
N ILE A 180 -14.55 4.66 -16.14
CA ILE A 180 -16.00 4.52 -15.93
C ILE A 180 -16.67 5.90 -15.91
N GLY A 181 -16.22 6.81 -15.04
CA GLY A 181 -16.87 8.12 -14.91
C GLY A 181 -16.57 9.11 -16.05
N GLY A 182 -15.59 8.85 -16.92
CA GLY A 182 -15.33 9.68 -18.10
C GLY A 182 -16.23 9.38 -19.30
N GLN A 183 -16.89 8.22 -19.34
CA GLN A 183 -17.67 7.76 -20.50
C GLN A 183 -19.19 7.83 -20.28
N GLU A 184 -19.68 7.77 -19.04
CA GLU A 184 -21.12 8.00 -18.76
C GLU A 184 -21.53 9.45 -19.06
N ALA A 185 -20.62 10.43 -18.89
CA ALA A 185 -20.83 11.82 -19.30
C ALA A 185 -20.88 12.04 -20.83
N GLN A 186 -20.57 11.02 -21.64
CA GLN A 186 -20.50 11.08 -23.11
C GLN A 186 -21.55 10.21 -23.80
N ALA A 187 -22.53 9.65 -23.07
CA ALA A 187 -23.63 8.95 -23.71
C ALA A 187 -24.40 9.93 -24.64
N PRO A 188 -24.63 9.59 -25.93
CA PRO A 188 -25.25 10.50 -26.87
C PRO A 188 -26.69 10.78 -26.45
N ASP A 189 -27.05 12.07 -26.40
CA ASP A 189 -28.42 12.57 -26.28
C ASP A 189 -29.26 12.03 -27.45
N THR A 190 -29.93 10.89 -27.24
CA THR A 190 -30.86 10.32 -28.23
C THR A 190 -32.21 11.07 -28.26
N SER A 191 -32.35 12.22 -27.59
CA SER A 191 -33.58 13.04 -27.64
C SER A 191 -33.59 14.07 -28.78
N ARG A 192 -32.51 14.19 -29.57
CA ARG A 192 -32.50 14.98 -30.81
C ARG A 192 -32.67 14.09 -32.03
N GLY A 193 -33.91 13.80 -32.38
CA GLY A 193 -34.28 13.45 -33.75
C GLY A 193 -35.09 12.17 -33.92
N ARG A 194 -36.38 12.24 -33.62
CA ARG A 194 -37.47 11.89 -34.56
C ARG A 194 -38.81 12.34 -34.02
#